data_AF-A0A382BAV0-F1
#
_entry.id   AF-A0A382BAV0-F1
#
_cell.length_a   1.000
_cell.length_b   1.000
_cell.length_c   1.000
_cell.angle_alpha   90.00
_cell.angle_beta   90.00
_cell.angle_gamma   90.00
#
_symmetry.space_group_name_H-M   'P 1'
#
loop_
_entity.id
_entity.type
_entity.pdbx_description
1 polymer ?
#
loop_
_entity_poly.entity_id
_entity_poly.type
_entity_poly.pdbx_seq_one_letter_code
_entity_poly.pdbx_strand_id
1 'polypeptide(L)'
;MPLSTNFNVTPYYDDYDEAKGYYRILFKPGYGIQARELTQLQTALQKQIERVGAHSFKNGSKVLGGDITLDTDVHSLQLEMQYLGTNINAASFIGKTIIGETSNARGRIVASQAPTNLLQPILMFHYLGGDTFVDGEIIQDEVVAPAESEVYATTVSLDGPSAMSNAVANGSVVSIDNGVFFLDGHFVLCVANTLILDTANTIPSGRIGLAIAETVKTSDDDMSLLDPADGSFNYAAPGATRLDIELSLVKKELNLADPIAAVADPNFIQLLKIVDGIKHQAIEYPIYTAIEKTLTKKAHQKSGDFTVTPFDLKLEGNRGLSGLTANAGLAGTSVYGNNTRFTTELNIGDKIYLGSNVTTAEVSTIANNSRLTVTSTLDAGTEGLKIYNESEIQAGVSSGKAQIDGYEYESVSTEFLDIDKGRDFDIDSGYSIGAEIGNYVVIDNMNKFFDVGTHEILHLHNVKAANINVESNTEYLATQTGTARIRGLKWDSSTGINAETNHSNYRAYLYDIDTSNSVAGTVGAAIANTTHVKLNTADTSYVNTTYVGSTITVNTVNGVDNTSDLRSIDEYISNSTGHWASVNTVLSQ
;
A
#
# COMPACT_ATOMS: atom_id res chain seq x y z
N MET A 1 -5.47 25.07 -20.42
CA MET A 1 -4.49 25.99 -21.02
C MET A 1 -5.26 26.77 -22.06
N PRO A 2 -5.22 28.09 -22.10
CA PRO A 2 -5.65 28.82 -23.28
C PRO A 2 -4.42 29.48 -23.94
N LEU A 3 -4.17 29.11 -25.20
CA LEU A 3 -3.47 29.97 -26.17
C LEU A 3 -4.07 31.39 -26.06
N SER A 4 -3.22 32.39 -25.83
CA SER A 4 -3.63 33.71 -25.33
C SER A 4 -3.66 34.78 -26.42
N THR A 5 -3.32 34.44 -27.67
CA THR A 5 -3.22 35.45 -28.72
C THR A 5 -4.58 35.86 -29.25
N ASN A 6 -4.96 37.11 -28.95
CA ASN A 6 -6.14 37.73 -29.55
C ASN A 6 -5.77 38.32 -30.92
N PHE A 7 -6.35 37.77 -31.99
CA PHE A 7 -6.14 38.24 -33.37
C PHE A 7 -7.08 39.39 -33.80
N ASN A 8 -8.02 39.82 -32.95
CA ASN A 8 -8.86 40.98 -33.19
C ASN A 8 -8.14 42.29 -32.84
N VAL A 9 -6.96 42.49 -33.39
CA VAL A 9 -6.09 43.65 -33.17
C VAL A 9 -5.44 44.07 -34.49
N THR A 10 -4.98 45.31 -34.57
CA THR A 10 -4.19 45.79 -35.72
C THR A 10 -2.93 44.92 -35.88
N PRO A 11 -2.57 44.46 -37.10
CA PRO A 11 -3.21 44.70 -38.40
C PRO A 11 -4.25 43.63 -38.85
N TYR A 12 -4.55 42.63 -38.02
CA TYR A 12 -5.26 41.40 -38.43
C TYR A 12 -6.78 41.49 -38.39
N TYR A 13 -7.36 42.20 -37.41
CA TYR A 13 -8.81 42.45 -37.27
C TYR A 13 -9.69 41.21 -37.46
N ASP A 14 -9.33 40.07 -36.89
CA ASP A 14 -10.18 38.88 -36.90
C ASP A 14 -11.35 39.04 -35.92
N ASP A 15 -12.47 39.55 -36.42
CA ASP A 15 -13.69 39.81 -35.66
C ASP A 15 -14.75 38.70 -35.84
N TYR A 16 -14.31 37.47 -36.11
CA TYR A 16 -15.17 36.30 -36.14
C TYR A 16 -15.99 36.18 -34.85
N ASP A 17 -17.30 35.99 -35.00
CA ASP A 17 -18.25 35.88 -33.90
C ASP A 17 -19.15 34.67 -34.11
N GLU A 18 -19.01 33.70 -33.22
CA GLU A 18 -19.76 32.44 -33.24
C GLU A 18 -21.25 32.66 -33.04
N ALA A 19 -21.65 33.68 -32.27
CA ALA A 19 -23.06 33.95 -31.97
C ALA A 19 -23.86 34.39 -33.22
N LYS A 20 -23.18 34.89 -34.26
CA LYS A 20 -23.81 35.27 -35.53
C LYS A 20 -24.17 34.08 -36.42
N GLY A 21 -23.65 32.89 -36.13
CA GLY A 21 -24.02 31.65 -36.84
C GLY A 21 -23.58 31.59 -38.31
N TYR A 22 -22.54 32.34 -38.71
CA TYR A 22 -21.99 32.29 -40.06
C TYR A 22 -21.00 31.14 -40.22
N TYR A 23 -21.38 30.11 -40.98
CA TYR A 23 -20.54 28.92 -41.17
C TYR A 23 -19.70 28.93 -42.46
N ARG A 24 -20.03 29.79 -43.43
CA ARG A 24 -19.35 29.86 -44.72
C ARG A 24 -19.41 31.27 -45.29
N ILE A 25 -18.27 31.71 -45.82
CA ILE A 25 -18.17 32.97 -46.57
C ILE A 25 -18.49 32.69 -48.04
N LEU A 26 -19.38 33.49 -48.62
CA LEU A 26 -19.85 33.34 -49.99
C LEU A 26 -19.22 34.44 -50.86
N PHE A 27 -18.14 34.11 -51.55
CA PHE A 27 -17.49 35.05 -52.48
C PHE A 27 -18.40 35.34 -53.68
N LYS A 28 -18.57 36.63 -53.99
CA LYS A 28 -19.36 37.07 -55.14
C LYS A 28 -18.43 37.35 -56.33
N PRO A 29 -18.74 36.84 -57.54
CA PRO A 29 -17.97 37.18 -58.73
C PRO A 29 -18.04 38.69 -59.01
N GLY A 30 -16.92 39.29 -59.40
CA GLY A 30 -16.82 40.72 -59.72
C GLY A 30 -16.56 41.66 -58.54
N TYR A 31 -16.46 41.14 -57.31
CA TYR A 31 -16.09 41.90 -56.12
C TYR A 31 -14.69 41.50 -55.63
N GLY A 32 -13.88 42.47 -55.21
CA GLY A 32 -12.56 42.22 -54.65
C GLY A 32 -12.65 41.58 -53.27
N ILE A 33 -11.81 40.56 -53.02
CA ILE A 33 -11.74 39.85 -51.74
C ILE A 33 -11.05 40.73 -50.70
N GLN A 34 -11.61 40.80 -49.50
CA GLN A 34 -11.03 41.54 -48.37
C GLN A 34 -10.21 40.61 -47.48
N ALA A 35 -9.12 41.11 -46.88
CA ALA A 35 -8.29 40.34 -45.95
C ALA A 35 -9.11 39.75 -44.79
N ARG A 36 -10.07 40.52 -44.28
CA ARG A 36 -11.03 40.10 -43.24
C ARG A 36 -11.84 38.85 -43.63
N GLU A 37 -12.21 38.71 -44.90
CA GLU A 37 -12.96 37.53 -45.36
C GLU A 37 -12.09 36.27 -45.36
N LEU A 38 -10.78 36.42 -45.60
CA LEU A 38 -9.84 35.30 -45.57
C LEU A 38 -9.47 34.90 -44.14
N THR A 39 -9.27 35.87 -43.24
CA THR A 39 -9.01 35.59 -41.82
C THR A 39 -10.21 34.91 -41.17
N GLN A 40 -11.44 35.43 -41.38
CA GLN A 40 -12.66 34.79 -40.86
C GLN A 40 -12.88 33.38 -41.46
N LEU A 41 -12.51 33.13 -42.71
CA LEU A 41 -12.58 31.79 -43.31
C LEU A 41 -11.68 30.81 -42.54
N GLN A 42 -10.44 31.21 -42.25
CA GLN A 42 -9.47 30.41 -41.49
C GLN A 42 -10.01 30.11 -40.09
N THR A 43 -10.48 31.12 -39.37
CA THR A 43 -11.02 30.97 -38.01
C THR A 43 -12.28 30.09 -37.99
N ALA A 44 -13.18 30.25 -38.97
CA ALA A 44 -14.37 29.41 -39.08
C ALA A 44 -14.02 27.94 -39.31
N LEU A 45 -13.05 27.65 -40.19
CA LEU A 45 -12.57 26.29 -40.42
C LEU A 45 -11.87 25.72 -39.19
N GLN A 46 -10.99 26.51 -38.57
CA GLN A 46 -10.24 26.13 -37.38
C GLN A 46 -11.17 25.77 -36.22
N LYS A 47 -12.26 26.53 -36.02
CA LYS A 47 -13.29 26.23 -35.02
C LYS A 47 -14.03 24.90 -35.30
N GLN A 48 -14.22 24.51 -36.57
CA GLN A 48 -14.79 23.19 -36.89
C GLN A 48 -13.83 22.06 -36.53
N ILE A 49 -12.54 22.23 -36.85
CA ILE A 49 -11.48 21.27 -36.50
C ILE A 49 -11.35 21.17 -34.98
N GLU A 50 -11.34 22.29 -34.27
CA GLU A 50 -11.29 22.37 -32.81
C GLU A 50 -12.43 21.57 -32.17
N ARG A 51 -13.66 21.68 -32.66
CA ARG A 51 -14.80 20.93 -32.11
C ARG A 51 -14.66 19.43 -32.29
N VAL A 52 -14.21 18.98 -33.46
CA VAL A 52 -13.96 17.55 -33.72
C VAL A 52 -12.81 17.03 -32.87
N GLY A 53 -11.73 17.83 -32.77
CA GLY A 53 -10.57 17.56 -31.93
C GLY A 53 -10.96 17.46 -30.46
N ALA A 54 -11.66 18.46 -29.91
CA ALA A 54 -12.05 18.53 -28.50
C ALA A 54 -13.09 17.48 -28.09
N HIS A 55 -13.93 17.02 -29.02
CA HIS A 55 -14.81 15.88 -28.80
C HIS A 55 -14.04 14.55 -28.69
N SER A 56 -12.89 14.47 -29.36
CA SER A 56 -12.06 13.26 -29.40
C SER A 56 -11.02 13.28 -28.29
N PHE A 57 -10.15 14.28 -28.26
CA PHE A 57 -8.96 14.38 -27.43
C PHE A 57 -9.09 15.44 -26.35
N LYS A 58 -8.43 15.21 -25.21
CA LYS A 58 -8.25 16.22 -24.17
C LYS A 58 -7.14 17.19 -24.57
N ASN A 59 -7.28 18.46 -24.20
CA ASN A 59 -6.21 19.45 -24.42
C ASN A 59 -4.91 19.00 -23.73
N GLY A 60 -3.78 19.07 -24.44
CA GLY A 60 -2.48 18.57 -24.00
C GLY A 60 -2.24 17.08 -24.30
N SER A 61 -3.20 16.38 -24.91
CA SER A 61 -3.05 14.96 -25.22
C SER A 61 -2.09 14.72 -26.38
N LYS A 62 -1.27 13.68 -26.25
CA LYS A 62 -0.58 13.02 -27.37
C LYS A 62 -1.64 12.41 -28.30
N VAL A 63 -1.52 12.59 -29.61
CA VAL A 63 -2.45 12.04 -30.61
C VAL A 63 -1.79 10.91 -31.38
N LEU A 64 -0.56 11.14 -31.87
CA LEU A 64 0.21 10.19 -32.66
C LEU A 64 1.71 10.37 -32.36
N GLY A 65 2.47 9.28 -32.24
CA GLY A 65 3.91 9.33 -31.97
C GLY A 65 4.20 10.02 -30.63
N GLY A 66 5.35 10.70 -30.53
CA GLY A 66 5.71 11.49 -29.34
C GLY A 66 6.05 10.63 -28.11
N ASP A 67 6.57 9.43 -28.35
CA ASP A 67 7.00 8.54 -27.28
C ASP A 67 8.22 9.10 -26.58
N ILE A 68 8.23 9.00 -25.25
CA ILE A 68 9.27 9.58 -24.39
C ILE A 68 10.13 8.46 -23.80
N THR A 69 11.43 8.56 -23.98
CA THR A 69 12.41 7.58 -23.50
C THR A 69 13.34 8.26 -22.49
N LEU A 70 13.55 7.58 -21.35
CA LEU A 70 14.53 7.97 -20.35
C LEU A 70 15.73 7.06 -20.50
N ASP A 71 16.91 7.66 -20.58
CA ASP A 71 18.18 6.95 -20.61
C ASP A 71 19.08 7.45 -19.47
N THR A 72 19.41 6.54 -18.56
CA THR A 72 20.27 6.78 -17.39
C THR A 72 21.65 6.15 -17.54
N ASP A 73 21.94 5.48 -18.67
CA ASP A 73 23.22 4.81 -18.94
C ASP A 73 24.10 5.62 -19.92
N VAL A 74 23.74 6.89 -20.11
CA VAL A 74 24.51 7.83 -20.93
C VAL A 74 25.70 8.35 -20.14
N HIS A 75 26.81 8.58 -20.82
CA HIS A 75 28.01 9.18 -20.26
C HIS A 75 28.17 10.60 -20.80
N SER A 76 28.74 11.48 -19.99
CA SER A 76 29.09 12.84 -20.39
C SER A 76 30.59 12.94 -20.66
N LEU A 77 30.94 13.74 -21.67
CA LEU A 77 32.30 14.07 -22.03
C LEU A 77 32.46 15.59 -22.03
N GLN A 78 33.30 16.10 -21.14
CA GLN A 78 33.64 17.51 -21.06
C GLN A 78 34.80 17.83 -22.00
N LEU A 79 34.60 18.86 -22.81
CA LEU A 79 35.57 19.33 -23.80
C LEU A 79 36.20 20.65 -23.36
N GLU A 80 37.35 20.98 -23.93
CA GLU A 80 37.92 22.32 -23.82
C GLU A 80 37.05 23.35 -24.58
N MET A 81 37.17 24.64 -24.25
CA MET A 81 36.43 25.69 -24.97
C MET A 81 36.88 25.84 -26.44
N GLN A 82 38.15 25.54 -26.70
CA GLN A 82 38.78 25.78 -27.99
C GLN A 82 39.66 24.61 -28.43
N TYR A 83 39.67 24.37 -29.74
CA TYR A 83 40.64 23.51 -30.41
C TYR A 83 41.46 24.37 -31.37
N LEU A 84 42.79 24.36 -31.21
CA LEU A 84 43.75 25.15 -32.03
C LEU A 84 43.36 26.64 -32.18
N GLY A 85 42.78 27.24 -31.15
CA GLY A 85 42.35 28.65 -31.15
C GLY A 85 40.99 28.94 -31.79
N THR A 86 40.25 27.90 -32.20
CA THR A 86 38.87 28.01 -32.69
C THR A 86 37.89 27.48 -31.65
N ASN A 87 36.75 28.17 -31.45
CA ASN A 87 35.74 27.73 -30.49
C ASN A 87 35.09 26.43 -30.97
N ILE A 88 34.97 25.46 -30.06
CA ILE A 88 34.32 24.18 -30.36
C ILE A 88 32.80 24.38 -30.40
N ASN A 89 32.18 23.98 -31.52
CA ASN A 89 30.72 23.90 -31.62
C ASN A 89 30.25 22.49 -31.25
N ALA A 90 29.83 22.30 -30.01
CA ALA A 90 29.37 21.02 -29.49
C ALA A 90 28.19 20.43 -30.30
N ALA A 91 27.34 21.27 -30.90
CA ALA A 91 26.20 20.82 -31.70
C ALA A 91 26.61 20.09 -32.98
N SER A 92 27.80 20.35 -33.53
CA SER A 92 28.32 19.68 -34.73
C SER A 92 28.60 18.19 -34.53
N PHE A 93 28.68 17.73 -33.27
CA PHE A 93 28.93 16.34 -32.92
C PHE A 93 27.64 15.51 -32.75
N ILE A 94 26.45 16.13 -32.68
CA ILE A 94 25.19 15.43 -32.44
C ILE A 94 24.96 14.36 -33.53
N GLY A 95 24.65 13.14 -33.12
CA GLY A 95 24.35 12.02 -34.02
C GLY A 95 25.57 11.37 -34.68
N LYS A 96 26.77 11.95 -34.54
CA LYS A 96 28.02 11.38 -35.04
C LYS A 96 28.60 10.36 -34.06
N THR A 97 29.40 9.45 -34.60
CA THR A 97 30.28 8.60 -33.78
C THR A 97 31.62 9.32 -33.63
N ILE A 98 32.09 9.48 -32.41
CA ILE A 98 33.42 10.04 -32.12
C ILE A 98 34.41 8.92 -31.79
N ILE A 99 35.68 9.16 -32.12
CA ILE A 99 36.80 8.30 -31.76
C ILE A 99 37.89 9.11 -31.04
N GLY A 100 38.42 8.57 -29.95
CA GLY A 100 39.58 9.10 -29.23
C GLY A 100 40.89 8.68 -29.90
N GLU A 101 41.79 9.63 -30.15
CA GLU A 101 43.06 9.36 -30.84
C GLU A 101 44.02 8.52 -29.98
N THR A 102 43.97 8.68 -28.64
CA THR A 102 44.87 7.97 -27.72
C THR A 102 44.22 6.71 -27.17
N SER A 103 42.95 6.78 -26.78
CA SER A 103 42.21 5.68 -26.16
C SER A 103 41.64 4.68 -27.16
N ASN A 104 41.47 5.05 -28.44
CA ASN A 104 40.61 4.35 -29.40
C ASN A 104 39.16 4.14 -28.91
N ALA A 105 38.73 4.86 -27.86
CA ALA A 105 37.37 4.81 -27.36
C ALA A 105 36.42 5.34 -28.43
N ARG A 106 35.29 4.64 -28.62
CA ARG A 106 34.27 4.99 -29.60
C ARG A 106 32.96 5.25 -28.89
N GLY A 107 32.36 6.40 -29.18
CA GLY A 107 31.10 6.82 -28.58
C GLY A 107 30.15 7.40 -29.60
N ARG A 108 28.86 7.07 -29.52
CA ARG A 108 27.82 7.73 -30.33
C ARG A 108 27.21 8.88 -29.54
N ILE A 109 27.24 10.09 -30.09
CA ILE A 109 26.71 11.28 -29.43
C ILE A 109 25.18 11.34 -29.56
N VAL A 110 24.51 11.50 -28.42
CA VAL A 110 23.05 11.59 -28.29
C VAL A 110 22.60 13.03 -28.10
N ALA A 111 23.33 13.82 -27.29
CA ALA A 111 23.02 15.21 -27.03
C ALA A 111 24.31 16.02 -26.81
N SER A 112 24.19 17.35 -26.88
CA SER A 112 25.31 18.25 -26.59
C SER A 112 24.82 19.47 -25.83
N GLN A 113 25.67 20.02 -24.98
CA GLN A 113 25.48 21.27 -24.27
C GLN A 113 26.54 22.29 -24.69
N ALA A 114 26.10 23.47 -25.09
CA ALA A 114 26.97 24.59 -25.39
C ALA A 114 27.65 25.13 -24.11
N PRO A 115 28.86 25.71 -24.21
CA PRO A 115 29.54 26.29 -23.06
C PRO A 115 28.75 27.47 -22.49
N THR A 116 28.90 27.68 -21.18
CA THR A 116 28.45 28.89 -20.48
C THR A 116 29.64 29.53 -19.78
N ASN A 117 29.45 30.71 -19.17
CA ASN A 117 30.53 31.37 -18.44
C ASN A 117 31.09 30.54 -17.26
N LEU A 118 30.37 29.50 -16.82
CA LEU A 118 30.74 28.65 -15.69
C LEU A 118 30.96 27.17 -16.08
N LEU A 119 30.57 26.76 -17.30
CA LEU A 119 30.59 25.37 -17.73
C LEU A 119 31.23 25.23 -19.10
N GLN A 120 32.10 24.23 -19.20
CA GLN A 120 32.72 23.80 -20.45
C GLN A 120 31.66 23.19 -21.40
N PRO A 121 31.95 23.06 -22.72
CA PRO A 121 31.10 22.30 -23.62
C PRO A 121 31.01 20.83 -23.18
N ILE A 122 29.82 20.23 -23.25
CA ILE A 122 29.60 18.84 -22.81
C ILE A 122 28.92 18.06 -23.92
N LEU A 123 29.40 16.84 -24.19
CA LEU A 123 28.75 15.87 -25.07
C LEU A 123 28.16 14.73 -24.24
N MET A 124 26.98 14.25 -24.61
CA MET A 124 26.35 13.07 -24.03
C MET A 124 26.43 11.92 -25.02
N PHE A 125 26.94 10.76 -24.60
CA PHE A 125 27.24 9.67 -25.51
C PHE A 125 27.03 8.28 -24.90
N HIS A 126 26.87 7.28 -25.78
CA HIS A 126 26.96 5.86 -25.43
C HIS A 126 28.25 5.26 -25.97
N TYR A 127 28.92 4.44 -25.17
CA TYR A 127 30.06 3.65 -25.61
C TYR A 127 29.62 2.60 -26.65
N LEU A 128 30.39 2.49 -27.73
CA LEU A 128 30.26 1.45 -28.76
C LEU A 128 31.29 0.32 -28.59
N GLY A 129 32.24 0.49 -27.66
CA GLY A 129 33.31 -0.46 -27.35
C GLY A 129 33.62 -0.50 -25.86
N GLY A 130 34.62 -1.31 -25.47
CA GLY A 130 35.04 -1.45 -24.06
C GLY A 130 36.07 -0.43 -23.59
N ASP A 131 36.62 0.38 -24.51
CA ASP A 131 37.65 1.39 -24.20
C ASP A 131 37.01 2.70 -23.72
N THR A 132 37.65 3.36 -22.76
CA THR A 132 37.17 4.61 -22.13
C THR A 132 37.98 5.82 -22.56
N PHE A 133 37.32 6.97 -22.74
CA PHE A 133 38.01 8.23 -23.05
C PHE A 133 38.91 8.68 -21.90
N VAL A 134 39.98 9.41 -22.22
CA VAL A 134 41.02 9.89 -21.30
C VAL A 134 41.06 11.42 -21.28
N ASP A 135 41.48 12.00 -20.16
CA ASP A 135 41.70 13.44 -20.00
C ASP A 135 42.79 13.94 -20.98
N GLY A 136 42.51 15.05 -21.67
CA GLY A 136 43.44 15.74 -22.58
C GLY A 136 43.63 15.09 -23.94
N GLU A 137 42.85 14.07 -24.29
CA GLU A 137 42.94 13.44 -25.60
C GLU A 137 42.16 14.21 -26.68
N ILE A 138 42.60 14.05 -27.93
CA ILE A 138 41.90 14.60 -29.10
C ILE A 138 40.80 13.62 -29.50
N ILE A 139 39.60 14.15 -29.71
CA ILE A 139 38.46 13.43 -30.27
C ILE A 139 38.12 13.99 -31.65
N GLN A 140 37.69 13.10 -32.54
CA GLN A 140 37.29 13.43 -33.92
C GLN A 140 36.09 12.59 -34.34
N ASP A 141 35.34 13.02 -35.35
CA ASP A 141 34.28 12.19 -35.92
C ASP A 141 34.84 11.00 -36.71
N GLU A 142 34.25 9.83 -36.50
CA GLU A 142 34.64 8.61 -37.19
C GLU A 142 34.12 8.67 -38.64
N VAL A 143 35.06 8.87 -39.56
CA VAL A 143 34.80 8.92 -40.99
C VAL A 143 35.41 7.71 -41.69
N VAL A 144 34.74 7.22 -42.73
CA VAL A 144 35.28 6.18 -43.59
C VAL A 144 36.08 6.84 -44.71
N ALA A 145 37.36 6.49 -44.82
CA ALA A 145 38.23 6.98 -45.89
C ALA A 145 37.55 6.81 -47.27
N PRO A 146 37.62 7.80 -48.18
CA PRO A 146 38.57 8.92 -48.21
C PRO A 146 38.07 10.23 -47.59
N ALA A 147 37.02 10.21 -46.76
CA ALA A 147 36.58 11.39 -46.03
C ALA A 147 37.55 11.71 -44.88
N GLU A 148 37.88 12.99 -44.71
CA GLU A 148 38.65 13.51 -43.57
C GLU A 148 37.68 14.05 -42.52
N SER A 149 38.07 14.00 -41.24
CA SER A 149 37.26 14.56 -40.16
C SER A 149 37.22 16.08 -40.27
N GLU A 150 36.03 16.66 -40.13
CA GLU A 150 35.85 18.12 -40.19
C GLU A 150 35.63 18.72 -38.79
N VAL A 151 35.53 17.87 -37.75
CA VAL A 151 35.16 18.29 -36.40
C VAL A 151 36.10 17.66 -35.38
N TYR A 152 36.97 18.48 -34.81
CA TYR A 152 37.93 18.10 -33.78
C TYR A 152 37.61 18.80 -32.46
N ALA A 153 37.85 18.10 -31.36
CA ALA A 153 37.84 18.69 -30.02
C ALA A 153 38.90 18.02 -29.13
N THR A 154 39.19 18.64 -28.00
CA THR A 154 40.08 18.07 -26.97
C THR A 154 39.28 17.93 -25.69
N THR A 155 39.43 16.80 -25.00
CA THR A 155 38.81 16.57 -23.70
C THR A 155 39.53 17.41 -22.63
N VAL A 156 38.81 17.80 -21.57
CA VAL A 156 39.42 18.60 -20.50
C VAL A 156 40.60 17.87 -19.84
N SER A 157 41.60 18.63 -19.41
CA SER A 157 42.74 18.08 -18.66
C SER A 157 43.34 19.08 -17.67
N LEU A 158 44.05 18.55 -16.68
CA LEU A 158 44.70 19.35 -15.64
C LEU A 158 45.83 20.22 -16.20
N ASP A 159 46.53 19.72 -17.22
CA ASP A 159 47.57 20.45 -17.94
C ASP A 159 47.00 21.31 -19.09
N GLY A 160 45.69 21.21 -19.33
CA GLY A 160 44.97 21.92 -20.39
C GLY A 160 44.51 23.33 -19.98
N PRO A 161 43.97 24.11 -20.93
CA PRO A 161 43.49 25.47 -20.68
C PRO A 161 42.44 25.59 -19.57
N SER A 162 41.62 24.57 -19.37
CA SER A 162 40.60 24.54 -18.32
C SER A 162 41.16 24.17 -16.94
N ALA A 163 42.31 23.51 -16.86
CA ALA A 163 42.89 22.96 -15.62
C ALA A 163 41.92 22.07 -14.83
N MET A 164 41.10 21.28 -15.53
CA MET A 164 40.06 20.40 -14.97
C MET A 164 40.44 18.93 -15.17
N SER A 165 40.02 18.02 -14.29
CA SER A 165 40.23 16.57 -14.46
C SER A 165 38.91 15.79 -14.47
N ASN A 166 38.94 14.53 -14.91
CA ASN A 166 37.79 13.66 -15.09
C ASN A 166 36.86 14.17 -16.19
N ALA A 167 37.35 14.18 -17.43
CA ALA A 167 36.56 14.58 -18.59
C ALA A 167 35.31 13.71 -18.79
N VAL A 168 35.33 12.46 -18.32
CA VAL A 168 34.19 11.54 -18.40
C VAL A 168 33.44 11.51 -17.07
N ALA A 169 32.11 11.67 -17.14
CA ALA A 169 31.21 11.40 -16.01
C ALA A 169 29.97 10.63 -16.49
N ASN A 170 29.13 10.19 -15.56
CA ASN A 170 27.84 9.57 -15.90
C ASN A 170 26.79 10.68 -16.09
N GLY A 171 25.83 10.48 -16.97
CA GLY A 171 24.78 11.46 -17.26
C GLY A 171 23.43 10.80 -17.40
N SER A 172 22.41 11.65 -17.56
CA SER A 172 21.06 11.19 -17.85
C SER A 172 20.41 12.11 -18.87
N VAL A 173 19.69 11.52 -19.82
CA VAL A 173 19.01 12.24 -20.89
C VAL A 173 17.59 11.70 -21.07
N VAL A 174 16.72 12.56 -21.58
CA VAL A 174 15.38 12.18 -22.01
C VAL A 174 15.18 12.60 -23.45
N SER A 175 14.71 11.69 -24.28
CA SER A 175 14.41 11.95 -25.68
C SER A 175 12.92 11.80 -25.93
N ILE A 176 12.40 12.61 -26.85
CA ILE A 176 11.05 12.48 -27.39
C ILE A 176 11.14 12.28 -28.90
N ASP A 177 10.34 11.36 -29.43
CA ASP A 177 10.21 11.14 -30.88
C ASP A 177 9.28 12.17 -31.53
N ASN A 178 9.29 12.24 -32.87
CA ASN A 178 8.33 13.04 -33.60
C ASN A 178 6.89 12.62 -33.25
N GLY A 179 6.04 13.59 -32.93
CA GLY A 179 4.67 13.33 -32.52
C GLY A 179 3.73 14.48 -32.77
N VAL A 180 2.43 14.23 -32.72
CA VAL A 180 1.38 15.24 -32.86
C VAL A 180 0.62 15.34 -31.54
N PHE A 181 0.48 16.55 -31.02
CA PHE A 181 -0.24 16.87 -29.79
C PHE A 181 -1.47 17.73 -30.09
N PHE A 182 -2.56 17.50 -29.37
CA PHE A 182 -3.77 18.32 -29.49
C PHE A 182 -3.74 19.45 -28.47
N LEU A 183 -3.64 20.70 -28.96
CA LEU A 183 -3.46 21.91 -28.17
C LEU A 183 -4.45 22.99 -28.58
N ASP A 184 -5.40 23.30 -27.71
CA ASP A 184 -6.34 24.41 -27.87
C ASP A 184 -6.89 24.54 -29.30
N GLY A 185 -7.37 23.41 -29.83
CA GLY A 185 -7.97 23.30 -31.15
C GLY A 185 -7.02 22.97 -32.29
N HIS A 186 -5.70 23.01 -32.07
CA HIS A 186 -4.67 22.74 -33.08
C HIS A 186 -4.04 21.36 -32.90
N PHE A 187 -3.65 20.74 -34.01
CA PHE A 187 -2.80 19.55 -34.01
C PHE A 187 -1.37 20.00 -34.28
N VAL A 188 -0.57 20.09 -33.23
CA VAL A 188 0.78 20.67 -33.27
C VAL A 188 1.80 19.54 -33.37
N LEU A 189 2.72 19.66 -34.33
CA LEU A 189 3.84 18.74 -34.48
C LEU A 189 4.91 19.07 -33.42
N CYS A 190 5.20 18.10 -32.56
CA CYS A 190 6.42 18.08 -31.76
C CYS A 190 7.50 17.38 -32.57
N VAL A 191 8.59 18.08 -32.87
CA VAL A 191 9.76 17.49 -33.52
C VAL A 191 10.56 16.70 -32.49
N ALA A 192 11.26 15.66 -32.93
CA ALA A 192 12.13 14.88 -32.08
C ALA A 192 13.17 15.77 -31.40
N ASN A 193 13.33 15.62 -30.09
CA ASN A 193 14.21 16.46 -29.29
C ASN A 193 14.79 15.66 -28.11
N THR A 194 16.01 15.96 -27.71
CA THR A 194 16.67 15.34 -26.57
C THR A 194 17.07 16.42 -25.56
N LEU A 195 16.64 16.23 -24.32
CA LEU A 195 16.96 17.08 -23.19
C LEU A 195 17.95 16.36 -22.26
N ILE A 196 19.00 17.08 -21.85
CA ILE A 196 19.92 16.61 -20.81
C ILE A 196 19.28 16.87 -19.44
N LEU A 197 19.13 15.83 -18.62
CA LEU A 197 18.56 15.95 -17.28
C LEU A 197 19.61 16.33 -16.23
N ASP A 198 20.77 15.66 -16.33
CA ASP A 198 21.93 15.86 -15.47
C ASP A 198 23.18 15.40 -16.23
N THR A 199 24.31 16.08 -16.00
CA THR A 199 25.58 15.84 -16.67
C THR A 199 26.53 14.95 -15.86
N ALA A 200 26.25 14.72 -14.57
CA ALA A 200 27.12 13.97 -13.65
C ALA A 200 26.37 12.92 -12.79
N ASN A 201 25.04 12.86 -12.88
CA ASN A 201 24.20 12.01 -12.03
C ASN A 201 23.30 11.05 -12.84
N THR A 202 23.27 9.79 -12.42
CA THR A 202 22.39 8.72 -12.98
C THR A 202 21.03 8.62 -12.29
N ILE A 203 20.82 9.40 -11.22
CA ILE A 203 19.65 9.38 -10.35
C ILE A 203 18.91 10.73 -10.45
N PRO A 204 18.46 11.19 -11.64
CA PRO A 204 17.76 12.46 -11.77
C PRO A 204 16.35 12.36 -11.17
N SER A 205 15.90 13.47 -10.59
CA SER A 205 14.51 13.66 -10.16
C SER A 205 13.92 14.88 -10.85
N GLY A 206 12.68 14.81 -11.32
CA GLY A 206 12.02 15.95 -11.96
C GLY A 206 10.72 15.60 -12.68
N ARG A 207 9.98 16.64 -13.05
CA ARG A 207 8.84 16.56 -13.97
C ARG A 207 9.31 16.97 -15.35
N ILE A 208 9.21 16.08 -16.31
CA ILE A 208 9.55 16.33 -17.71
C ILE A 208 8.28 16.45 -18.53
N GLY A 209 8.28 17.42 -19.42
CA GLY A 209 7.13 17.73 -20.23
C GLY A 209 7.44 18.71 -21.34
N LEU A 210 6.41 19.06 -22.08
CA LEU A 210 6.48 20.02 -23.17
C LEU A 210 6.10 21.40 -22.68
N ALA A 211 6.98 22.38 -22.90
CA ALA A 211 6.66 23.79 -22.80
C ALA A 211 6.02 24.25 -24.12
N ILE A 212 4.92 24.98 -24.00
CA ILE A 212 4.19 25.55 -25.14
C ILE A 212 4.64 27.00 -25.30
N ALA A 213 5.17 27.32 -26.48
CA ALA A 213 5.49 28.69 -26.87
C ALA A 213 4.63 29.09 -28.08
N GLU A 214 3.78 30.10 -27.90
CA GLU A 214 2.94 30.67 -28.96
C GLU A 214 3.54 32.02 -29.38
N THR A 215 3.90 32.15 -30.66
CA THR A 215 4.47 33.40 -31.20
C THR A 215 3.90 33.71 -32.59
N VAL A 216 3.96 34.97 -33.00
CA VAL A 216 3.63 35.40 -34.36
C VAL A 216 4.93 35.69 -35.10
N LYS A 217 5.22 34.91 -36.15
CA LYS A 217 6.40 35.08 -36.99
C LYS A 217 6.13 36.06 -38.12
N THR A 218 7.00 37.04 -38.27
CA THR A 218 6.98 38.02 -39.35
C THR A 218 7.99 37.65 -40.44
N SER A 219 7.93 38.34 -41.58
CA SER A 219 8.93 38.18 -42.66
C SER A 219 10.35 38.58 -42.25
N ASP A 220 10.50 39.32 -41.15
CA ASP A 220 11.80 39.69 -40.60
C ASP A 220 12.39 38.53 -39.77
N ASP A 221 11.53 37.69 -39.18
CA ASP A 221 11.92 36.51 -38.40
C ASP A 221 12.20 35.30 -39.31
N ASP A 222 11.48 35.19 -40.43
CA ASP A 222 11.63 34.12 -41.42
C ASP A 222 11.64 34.69 -42.85
N MET A 223 12.83 34.76 -43.42
CA MET A 223 13.06 35.26 -44.79
C MET A 223 12.39 34.40 -45.87
N SER A 224 12.00 33.15 -45.58
CA SER A 224 11.28 32.29 -46.53
C SER A 224 9.85 32.77 -46.79
N LEU A 225 9.32 33.66 -45.94
CA LEU A 225 8.01 34.28 -46.10
C LEU A 225 8.02 35.45 -47.10
N LEU A 226 9.20 35.89 -47.57
CA LEU A 226 9.33 36.89 -48.63
C LEU A 226 8.98 36.28 -49.99
N ASP A 227 8.38 37.08 -50.87
CA ASP A 227 8.06 36.63 -52.22
C ASP A 227 9.35 36.24 -52.98
N PRO A 228 9.45 35.01 -53.53
CA PRO A 228 10.62 34.59 -54.30
C PRO A 228 10.63 35.27 -55.67
N ALA A 229 11.64 36.11 -55.93
CA ALA A 229 11.87 36.77 -57.21
C ALA A 229 13.19 36.28 -57.83
N ASP A 230 13.08 35.59 -58.97
CA ASP A 230 14.20 35.15 -59.84
C ASP A 230 15.40 34.53 -59.07
N GLY A 231 15.12 33.64 -58.12
CA GLY A 231 16.14 32.94 -57.32
C GLY A 231 16.66 33.69 -56.09
N SER A 232 16.06 34.82 -55.72
CA SER A 232 16.40 35.61 -54.53
C SER A 232 15.15 36.11 -53.77
N PHE A 233 15.31 36.44 -52.48
CA PHE A 233 14.21 36.94 -51.65
C PHE A 233 13.97 38.44 -51.87
N ASN A 234 12.71 38.84 -52.10
CA ASN A 234 12.34 40.24 -52.33
C ASN A 234 11.94 40.95 -51.02
N TYR A 235 12.88 41.70 -50.43
CA TYR A 235 12.66 42.47 -49.19
C TYR A 235 11.60 43.58 -49.28
N ALA A 236 11.16 43.97 -50.49
CA ALA A 236 10.11 44.98 -50.69
C ALA A 236 8.68 44.39 -50.71
N ALA A 237 8.54 43.06 -50.64
CA ALA A 237 7.27 42.36 -50.66
C ALA A 237 7.19 41.37 -49.47
N PRO A 238 6.94 41.88 -48.25
CA PRO A 238 6.75 41.02 -47.08
C PRO A 238 5.48 40.17 -47.24
N GLY A 239 5.61 38.87 -47.05
CA GLY A 239 4.48 37.96 -46.99
C GLY A 239 3.64 38.15 -45.73
N ALA A 240 2.49 37.46 -45.69
CA ALA A 240 1.67 37.44 -44.49
C ALA A 240 2.41 36.78 -43.31
N THR A 241 2.12 37.23 -42.08
CA THR A 241 2.67 36.64 -40.85
C THR A 241 2.10 35.24 -40.58
N ARG A 242 2.74 34.47 -39.68
CA ARG A 242 2.33 33.11 -39.31
C ARG A 242 2.14 33.00 -37.80
N LEU A 243 1.10 32.28 -37.38
CA LEU A 243 1.01 31.78 -36.00
C LEU A 243 1.91 30.56 -35.89
N ASP A 244 2.84 30.61 -34.95
CA ASP A 244 3.79 29.56 -34.64
C ASP A 244 3.53 29.05 -33.23
N ILE A 245 3.32 27.73 -33.10
CA ILE A 245 3.13 27.05 -31.82
C ILE A 245 4.23 26.00 -31.74
N GLU A 246 5.23 26.29 -30.91
CA GLU A 246 6.38 25.41 -30.73
C GLU A 246 6.24 24.61 -29.43
N LEU A 247 6.62 23.33 -29.51
CA LEU A 247 6.72 22.43 -28.38
C LEU A 247 8.18 22.09 -28.13
N SER A 248 8.66 22.45 -26.96
CA SER A 248 10.04 22.17 -26.53
C SER A 248 10.03 21.31 -25.27
N LEU A 249 10.93 20.33 -25.22
CA LEU A 249 11.07 19.44 -24.07
C LEU A 249 11.82 20.16 -22.96
N VAL A 250 11.22 20.27 -21.78
CA VAL A 250 11.82 20.95 -20.60
C VAL A 250 11.68 20.11 -19.34
N LYS A 251 12.62 20.27 -18.41
CA LYS A 251 12.60 19.72 -17.06
C LYS A 251 12.13 20.80 -16.08
N LYS A 252 11.23 20.42 -15.18
CA LYS A 252 10.84 21.22 -14.01
C LYS A 252 11.18 20.45 -12.74
N GLU A 253 11.64 21.18 -11.73
CA GLU A 253 12.01 20.60 -10.44
C GLU A 253 10.77 20.08 -9.68
N LEU A 254 10.99 19.08 -8.83
CA LEU A 254 9.99 18.52 -7.92
C LEU A 254 9.98 19.34 -6.62
N ASN A 255 9.03 20.28 -6.49
CA ASN A 255 8.78 20.89 -5.19
C ASN A 255 7.99 19.91 -4.31
N LEU A 256 8.70 19.25 -3.39
CA LEU A 256 8.15 18.33 -2.37
C LEU A 256 7.14 19.00 -1.40
N ALA A 257 6.91 20.30 -1.51
CA ALA A 257 6.05 21.09 -0.63
C ALA A 257 4.64 21.38 -1.20
N ASP A 258 4.39 21.21 -2.50
CA ASP A 258 3.10 21.56 -3.11
C ASP A 258 2.50 20.43 -3.96
N PRO A 259 1.40 19.77 -3.52
CA PRO A 259 0.68 18.80 -4.34
C PRO A 259 -0.09 19.45 -5.52
N ILE A 260 -0.07 20.79 -5.64
CA ILE A 260 -0.84 21.58 -6.63
C ILE A 260 0.06 22.09 -7.79
N ALA A 261 1.30 21.60 -7.91
CA ALA A 261 2.23 22.11 -8.93
C ALA A 261 1.83 21.82 -10.39
N ALA A 262 0.85 20.93 -10.65
CA ALA A 262 0.31 20.69 -11.99
C ALA A 262 -0.69 21.78 -12.44
N VAL A 263 -1.30 22.52 -11.50
CA VAL A 263 -2.23 23.62 -11.78
C VAL A 263 -1.50 24.96 -11.96
N ALA A 264 -0.29 25.07 -11.39
CA ALA A 264 0.50 26.31 -11.38
C ALA A 264 1.14 26.68 -12.74
N ASP A 265 1.23 25.72 -13.68
CA ASP A 265 1.95 25.90 -14.94
C ASP A 265 1.02 25.78 -16.16
N PRO A 266 0.32 26.86 -16.56
CA PRO A 266 -0.70 26.80 -17.60
C PRO A 266 -0.15 26.50 -19.01
N ASN A 267 1.16 26.61 -19.26
CA ASN A 267 1.80 26.36 -20.56
C ASN A 267 2.73 25.12 -20.54
N PHE A 268 2.47 24.17 -19.65
CA PHE A 268 3.31 22.98 -19.49
C PHE A 268 2.47 21.70 -19.51
N ILE A 269 2.85 20.78 -20.40
CA ILE A 269 2.24 19.46 -20.52
C ILE A 269 3.20 18.45 -19.91
N GLN A 270 2.87 17.91 -18.73
CA GLN A 270 3.69 16.88 -18.11
C GLN A 270 3.54 15.55 -18.86
N LEU A 271 4.66 14.94 -19.28
CA LEU A 271 4.68 13.65 -19.97
C LEU A 271 5.30 12.54 -19.11
N LEU A 272 6.31 12.88 -18.31
CA LEU A 272 7.07 11.93 -17.49
C LEU A 272 7.38 12.55 -16.13
N LYS A 273 7.14 11.80 -15.05
CA LYS A 273 7.64 12.11 -13.71
C LYS A 273 8.71 11.09 -13.35
N ILE A 274 9.87 11.58 -12.95
CA ILE A 274 10.99 10.75 -12.51
C ILE A 274 11.28 11.07 -11.04
N VAL A 275 11.45 10.02 -10.25
CA VAL A 275 11.91 10.10 -8.86
C VAL A 275 13.04 9.11 -8.70
N ASP A 276 14.17 9.59 -8.22
CA ASP A 276 15.39 8.82 -7.97
C ASP A 276 15.83 7.95 -9.17
N GLY A 277 15.82 8.52 -10.39
CA GLY A 277 16.21 7.84 -11.62
C GLY A 277 15.21 6.79 -12.13
N ILE A 278 14.10 6.57 -11.43
CA ILE A 278 13.06 5.62 -11.83
C ILE A 278 11.85 6.39 -12.39
N LYS A 279 11.28 5.90 -13.49
CA LYS A 279 10.02 6.43 -14.03
C LYS A 279 8.91 6.18 -13.01
N HIS A 280 8.27 7.23 -12.52
CA HIS A 280 7.17 7.17 -11.55
C HIS A 280 5.80 7.32 -12.22
N GLN A 281 5.72 8.08 -13.32
CA GLN A 281 4.49 8.26 -14.08
C GLN A 281 4.85 8.58 -15.53
N ALA A 282 4.28 7.85 -16.49
CA ALA A 282 4.47 8.11 -17.92
C ALA A 282 3.13 8.12 -18.64
N ILE A 283 2.96 9.03 -19.59
CA ILE A 283 1.77 9.07 -20.47
C ILE A 283 2.06 8.25 -21.74
N GLU A 284 1.52 7.03 -21.82
CA GLU A 284 1.70 6.17 -22.99
C GLU A 284 0.61 6.35 -24.04
N TYR A 285 -0.64 6.58 -23.62
CA TYR A 285 -1.79 6.64 -24.51
C TYR A 285 -2.37 8.05 -24.64
N PRO A 286 -3.00 8.36 -25.81
CA PRO A 286 -3.85 9.53 -25.95
C PRO A 286 -4.97 9.56 -24.90
N ILE A 287 -5.17 10.71 -24.26
CA ILE A 287 -6.26 10.97 -23.33
C ILE A 287 -7.44 11.50 -24.15
N TYR A 288 -8.54 10.75 -24.15
CA TYR A 288 -9.76 11.10 -24.86
C TYR A 288 -10.74 11.83 -23.93
N THR A 289 -11.76 12.51 -24.47
CA THR A 289 -12.74 13.25 -23.64
C THR A 289 -14.05 12.49 -23.51
N ALA A 290 -14.97 12.66 -24.46
CA ALA A 290 -16.31 12.08 -24.41
C ALA A 290 -16.29 10.59 -24.77
N ILE A 291 -15.49 10.23 -25.77
CA ILE A 291 -15.36 8.86 -26.26
C ILE A 291 -14.82 7.96 -25.14
N GLU A 292 -13.77 8.39 -24.43
CA GLU A 292 -13.20 7.66 -23.30
C GLU A 292 -14.28 7.33 -22.27
N LYS A 293 -14.98 8.35 -21.77
CA LYS A 293 -16.01 8.17 -20.74
C LYS A 293 -17.07 7.14 -21.14
N THR A 294 -17.49 7.13 -22.40
CA THR A 294 -18.47 6.15 -22.87
C THR A 294 -17.91 4.74 -22.99
N LEU A 295 -16.65 4.60 -23.43
CA LEU A 295 -15.97 3.30 -23.54
C LEU A 295 -15.64 2.74 -22.16
N THR A 296 -15.03 3.56 -21.31
CA THR A 296 -14.72 3.28 -19.90
C THR A 296 -15.97 2.85 -19.13
N LYS A 297 -17.09 3.59 -19.24
CA LYS A 297 -18.36 3.20 -18.60
C LYS A 297 -18.87 1.85 -19.11
N LYS A 298 -18.78 1.57 -20.41
CA LYS A 298 -19.19 0.27 -20.98
C LYS A 298 -18.26 -0.87 -20.55
N ALA A 299 -16.95 -0.62 -20.46
CA ALA A 299 -15.97 -1.57 -19.98
C ALA A 299 -16.23 -1.92 -18.50
N HIS A 300 -16.42 -0.90 -17.66
CA HIS A 300 -16.75 -1.06 -16.25
C HIS A 300 -18.08 -1.81 -16.05
N GLN A 301 -19.13 -1.47 -16.79
CA GLN A 301 -20.41 -2.21 -16.73
C GLN A 301 -20.30 -3.68 -17.13
N LYS A 302 -19.32 -4.03 -17.97
CA LYS A 302 -19.12 -5.41 -18.45
C LYS A 302 -18.28 -6.23 -17.49
N SER A 303 -17.23 -5.66 -16.91
CA SER A 303 -16.19 -6.40 -16.19
C SER A 303 -16.01 -5.99 -14.73
N GLY A 304 -16.61 -4.87 -14.28
CA GLY A 304 -16.32 -4.28 -12.97
C GLY A 304 -14.88 -3.79 -12.85
N ASP A 305 -14.40 -3.69 -11.62
CA ASP A 305 -13.00 -3.39 -11.30
C ASP A 305 -12.19 -4.68 -11.20
N PHE A 306 -11.02 -4.71 -11.83
CA PHE A 306 -10.16 -5.89 -11.82
C PHE A 306 -8.69 -5.53 -12.00
N THR A 307 -7.81 -6.41 -11.53
CA THR A 307 -6.36 -6.31 -11.74
C THR A 307 -5.96 -7.14 -12.98
N VAL A 308 -5.22 -6.54 -13.90
CA VAL A 308 -4.59 -7.23 -15.04
C VAL A 308 -3.29 -7.90 -14.59
N THR A 309 -2.39 -7.12 -13.98
CA THR A 309 -1.25 -7.64 -13.25
C THR A 309 -1.49 -7.36 -11.77
N PRO A 310 -1.50 -8.40 -10.91
CA PRO A 310 -1.81 -8.24 -9.50
C PRO A 310 -0.77 -7.34 -8.84
N PHE A 311 -1.24 -6.54 -7.88
CA PHE A 311 -0.36 -5.80 -6.99
C PHE A 311 -0.04 -6.70 -5.80
N ASP A 312 1.23 -7.07 -5.66
CA ASP A 312 1.69 -7.83 -4.51
C ASP A 312 1.79 -6.90 -3.31
N LEU A 313 1.04 -7.22 -2.26
CA LEU A 313 1.08 -6.51 -1.00
C LEU A 313 2.18 -7.12 -0.12
N LYS A 314 3.17 -6.32 0.25
CA LYS A 314 4.21 -6.70 1.21
C LYS A 314 4.11 -5.81 2.45
N LEU A 315 3.91 -6.45 3.60
CA LEU A 315 3.96 -5.77 4.89
C LEU A 315 5.41 -5.78 5.39
N GLU A 316 5.94 -4.60 5.70
CA GLU A 316 7.27 -4.42 6.26
C GLU A 316 7.22 -3.50 7.49
N GLY A 317 8.27 -3.52 8.31
CA GLY A 317 8.44 -2.51 9.36
C GLY A 317 8.51 -1.11 8.74
N ASN A 318 8.04 -0.10 9.46
CA ASN A 318 8.07 1.29 9.02
C ASN A 318 9.50 1.68 8.58
N ARG A 319 9.64 2.26 7.38
CA ARG A 319 10.95 2.62 6.78
C ARG A 319 11.61 3.85 7.42
N GLY A 320 10.95 4.45 8.40
CA GLY A 320 11.35 5.65 9.10
C GLY A 320 10.84 6.92 8.44
N LEU A 321 10.71 7.96 9.26
CA LEU A 321 10.21 9.28 8.91
C LEU A 321 11.12 9.99 7.90
N SER A 322 10.60 11.10 7.36
CA SER A 322 11.41 12.05 6.62
C SER A 322 12.46 12.70 7.54
N GLY A 323 13.65 12.95 7.01
CA GLY A 323 14.74 13.61 7.74
C GLY A 323 15.50 12.71 8.71
N LEU A 324 16.37 13.33 9.51
CA LEU A 324 17.25 12.67 10.48
C LEU A 324 17.23 13.42 11.82
N THR A 325 17.74 12.82 12.88
CA THR A 325 17.94 13.51 14.16
C THR A 325 18.94 14.66 14.01
N ALA A 326 18.63 15.79 14.63
CA ALA A 326 19.57 16.87 14.88
C ALA A 326 20.11 16.75 16.32
N ASN A 327 21.32 17.25 16.56
CA ASN A 327 21.97 17.15 17.86
C ASN A 327 21.17 17.88 18.96
N ALA A 328 20.61 17.14 19.92
CA ALA A 328 19.92 17.67 21.10
C ALA A 328 20.84 17.90 22.32
N GLY A 329 22.16 17.72 22.15
CA GLY A 329 23.19 17.89 23.17
C GLY A 329 23.46 16.60 23.95
N LEU A 330 22.44 16.06 24.61
CA LEU A 330 22.53 14.83 25.41
C LEU A 330 21.34 13.91 25.12
N ALA A 331 21.48 12.61 25.43
CA ALA A 331 20.34 11.71 25.46
C ALA A 331 19.29 12.21 26.45
N GLY A 332 18.03 12.28 26.03
CA GLY A 332 16.97 12.93 26.78
C GLY A 332 15.60 12.77 26.16
N THR A 333 14.65 13.57 26.63
CA THR A 333 13.25 13.53 26.18
C THR A 333 12.94 14.52 25.05
N SER A 334 13.86 15.43 24.74
CA SER A 334 13.69 16.37 23.63
C SER A 334 14.36 15.83 22.38
N VAL A 335 13.58 15.64 21.32
CA VAL A 335 14.10 15.18 20.02
C VAL A 335 14.05 16.34 19.05
N TYR A 336 15.19 16.63 18.42
CA TYR A 336 15.30 17.58 17.33
C TYR A 336 15.52 16.84 16.03
N GLY A 337 14.94 17.37 14.96
CA GLY A 337 15.04 16.80 13.63
C GLY A 337 15.56 17.81 12.61
N ASN A 338 16.31 17.32 11.63
CA ASN A 338 16.73 18.07 10.45
C ASN A 338 15.94 17.57 9.24
N ASN A 339 15.29 18.48 8.50
CA ASN A 339 14.39 18.15 7.37
C ASN A 339 13.28 17.14 7.71
N THR A 340 12.79 17.18 8.95
CA THR A 340 11.71 16.32 9.46
C THR A 340 10.34 16.99 9.29
N ARG A 341 9.28 16.19 9.28
CA ARG A 341 7.87 16.65 9.20
C ARG A 341 7.01 16.07 10.32
N PHE A 342 7.43 16.28 11.57
CA PHE A 342 6.75 15.67 12.72
C PHE A 342 5.26 15.97 12.84
N THR A 343 4.76 17.11 12.37
CA THR A 343 3.32 17.43 12.52
C THR A 343 2.42 16.65 11.56
N THR A 344 2.97 16.08 10.50
CA THR A 344 2.21 15.32 9.49
C THR A 344 2.50 13.83 9.53
N GLU A 345 3.69 13.43 10.01
CA GLU A 345 4.16 12.04 10.02
C GLU A 345 4.06 11.37 11.39
N LEU A 346 3.65 12.10 12.44
CA LEU A 346 3.46 11.55 13.78
C LEU A 346 2.21 12.13 14.43
N ASN A 347 1.60 11.31 15.27
CA ASN A 347 0.57 11.69 16.20
C ASN A 347 1.09 11.60 17.65
N ILE A 348 0.45 12.37 18.55
CA ILE A 348 0.71 12.24 19.99
C ILE A 348 0.26 10.83 20.42
N GLY A 349 1.11 10.14 21.19
CA GLY A 349 0.90 8.74 21.57
C GLY A 349 1.64 7.72 20.69
N ASP A 350 2.26 8.15 19.59
CA ASP A 350 3.07 7.27 18.75
C ASP A 350 4.38 6.91 19.44
N LYS A 351 4.79 5.64 19.33
CA LYS A 351 6.09 5.16 19.80
C LYS A 351 7.13 5.27 18.71
N ILE A 352 8.23 5.95 19.01
CA ILE A 352 9.36 6.15 18.09
C ILE A 352 10.65 5.55 18.66
N TYR A 353 11.59 5.22 17.77
CA TYR A 353 12.98 4.87 18.11
C TYR A 353 13.96 5.54 17.15
N LEU A 354 15.21 5.70 17.59
CA LEU A 354 16.27 6.38 16.85
C LEU A 354 17.35 5.38 16.44
N GLY A 355 17.52 5.14 15.14
CA GLY A 355 18.53 4.25 14.58
C GLY A 355 18.26 2.76 14.80
N SER A 356 18.13 2.33 16.07
CA SER A 356 17.91 0.94 16.48
C SER A 356 16.71 0.82 17.41
N ASN A 357 15.97 -0.29 17.33
CA ASN A 357 14.73 -0.53 18.09
C ASN A 357 14.94 -0.99 19.55
N VAL A 358 16.15 -0.81 20.09
CA VAL A 358 16.48 -1.19 21.48
C VAL A 358 15.77 -0.29 22.48
N THR A 359 15.67 1.01 22.18
CA THR A 359 15.00 2.01 23.03
C THR A 359 13.85 2.64 22.25
N THR A 360 12.64 2.50 22.77
CA THR A 360 11.42 3.12 22.23
C THR A 360 10.87 4.13 23.24
N ALA A 361 10.30 5.22 22.75
CA ALA A 361 9.65 6.23 23.57
C ALA A 361 8.38 6.75 22.92
N GLU A 362 7.39 7.10 23.74
CA GLU A 362 6.11 7.61 23.25
C GLU A 362 6.19 9.13 23.06
N VAL A 363 5.67 9.63 21.95
CA VAL A 363 5.57 11.06 21.64
C VAL A 363 4.54 11.70 22.57
N SER A 364 5.01 12.54 23.48
CA SER A 364 4.15 13.27 24.43
C SER A 364 3.59 14.55 23.82
N THR A 365 4.42 15.31 23.11
CA THR A 365 4.01 16.57 22.47
C THR A 365 4.82 16.83 21.20
N ILE A 366 4.17 17.36 20.17
CA ILE A 366 4.82 17.81 18.94
C ILE A 366 4.79 19.35 18.95
N ALA A 367 5.95 19.98 19.05
CA ALA A 367 6.02 21.44 19.11
C ALA A 367 5.99 22.07 17.72
N ASN A 368 6.67 21.45 16.75
CA ASN A 368 6.67 21.82 15.33
C ASN A 368 7.30 20.70 14.50
N ASN A 369 7.45 20.92 13.19
CA ASN A 369 8.02 19.92 12.26
C ASN A 369 9.42 19.42 12.62
N SER A 370 10.19 20.14 13.44
CA SER A 370 11.57 19.81 13.78
C SER A 370 11.80 19.57 15.27
N ARG A 371 10.76 19.64 16.11
CA ARG A 371 10.88 19.49 17.56
C ARG A 371 9.69 18.72 18.14
N LEU A 372 9.99 17.65 18.88
CA LEU A 372 9.02 16.91 19.68
C LEU A 372 9.60 16.56 21.06
N THR A 373 8.72 16.14 21.97
CA THR A 373 9.09 15.64 23.30
C THR A 373 8.51 14.25 23.49
N VAL A 374 9.33 13.33 24.02
CA VAL A 374 8.96 11.94 24.30
C VAL A 374 8.91 11.66 25.81
N THR A 375 8.24 10.57 26.20
CA THR A 375 8.03 10.19 27.61
C THR A 375 9.24 9.55 28.28
N SER A 376 10.12 8.88 27.51
CA SER A 376 11.33 8.22 27.99
C SER A 376 12.57 8.67 27.20
N THR A 377 13.74 8.51 27.81
CA THR A 377 15.02 8.94 27.21
C THR A 377 15.33 8.20 25.91
N LEU A 378 15.64 8.97 24.85
CA LEU A 378 16.20 8.49 23.59
C LEU A 378 17.60 9.09 23.36
N ASP A 379 18.42 8.47 22.52
CA ASP A 379 19.77 8.95 22.15
C ASP A 379 19.74 10.16 21.18
N ALA A 380 18.92 11.16 21.50
CA ALA A 380 18.73 12.38 20.72
C ALA A 380 19.96 13.31 20.66
N GLY A 381 21.02 13.01 21.43
CA GLY A 381 22.30 13.74 21.37
C GLY A 381 23.14 13.40 20.13
N THR A 382 22.83 12.31 19.43
CA THR A 382 23.54 11.89 18.22
C THR A 382 22.84 12.42 16.97
N GLU A 383 23.57 13.16 16.14
CA GLU A 383 23.07 13.66 14.86
C GLU A 383 23.07 12.56 13.79
N GLY A 384 22.13 12.64 12.84
CA GLY A 384 22.11 11.79 11.65
C GLY A 384 21.48 10.41 11.85
N LEU A 385 20.83 10.15 12.99
CA LEU A 385 20.09 8.92 13.19
C LEU A 385 18.74 8.97 12.47
N LYS A 386 18.34 7.86 11.86
CA LYS A 386 17.02 7.73 11.27
C LYS A 386 15.96 7.55 12.36
N ILE A 387 14.84 8.24 12.22
CA ILE A 387 13.73 8.20 13.18
C ILE A 387 12.70 7.20 12.65
N TYR A 388 12.31 6.22 13.45
CA TYR A 388 11.35 5.20 13.05
C TYR A 388 10.10 5.26 13.91
N ASN A 389 8.93 5.08 13.29
CA ASN A 389 7.66 4.93 14.01
C ASN A 389 7.36 3.44 14.23
N GLU A 390 7.44 2.99 15.48
CA GLU A 390 7.09 1.62 15.85
C GLU A 390 5.57 1.42 15.90
N SER A 391 4.77 2.49 15.97
CA SER A 391 3.30 2.38 16.01
C SER A 391 2.67 2.15 14.64
N GLU A 392 3.43 2.33 13.58
CA GLU A 392 2.97 2.10 12.21
C GLU A 392 3.61 0.83 11.62
N ILE A 393 2.87 0.19 10.74
CA ILE A 393 3.39 -0.80 9.80
C ILE A 393 3.26 -0.23 8.39
N GLN A 394 4.17 -0.58 7.50
CA GLN A 394 4.11 -0.10 6.13
C GLN A 394 3.63 -1.19 5.19
N ALA A 395 2.65 -0.87 4.37
CA ALA A 395 2.15 -1.69 3.28
C ALA A 395 2.79 -1.21 1.98
N GLY A 396 3.75 -1.98 1.46
CA GLY A 396 4.29 -1.80 0.11
C GLY A 396 3.39 -2.48 -0.91
N VAL A 397 2.79 -1.72 -1.80
CA VAL A 397 2.02 -2.19 -2.95
C VAL A 397 2.95 -2.21 -4.15
N SER A 398 3.26 -3.39 -4.70
CA SER A 398 4.20 -3.52 -5.82
C SER A 398 3.73 -2.80 -7.08
N SER A 399 4.60 -2.70 -8.10
CA SER A 399 4.13 -2.36 -9.44
C SER A 399 3.08 -3.36 -9.92
N GLY A 400 2.12 -2.86 -10.69
CA GLY A 400 0.93 -3.62 -11.08
C GLY A 400 0.00 -2.78 -11.96
N LYS A 401 -1.01 -3.43 -12.51
CA LYS A 401 -1.94 -2.84 -13.47
C LYS A 401 -3.36 -3.21 -13.10
N ALA A 402 -4.20 -2.21 -12.88
CA ALA A 402 -5.62 -2.37 -12.59
C ALA A 402 -6.48 -1.58 -13.57
N GLN A 403 -7.73 -2.02 -13.68
CA GLN A 403 -8.80 -1.24 -14.24
C GLN A 403 -9.77 -0.88 -13.11
N ILE A 404 -9.90 0.41 -12.81
CA ILE A 404 -10.73 0.97 -11.73
C ILE A 404 -11.69 1.98 -12.35
N ASP A 405 -12.99 1.83 -12.12
CA ASP A 405 -14.05 2.60 -12.77
C ASP A 405 -13.95 2.57 -14.31
N GLY A 406 -13.32 1.52 -14.86
CA GLY A 406 -13.01 1.34 -16.27
C GLY A 406 -11.83 2.17 -16.80
N TYR A 407 -11.16 2.95 -15.95
CA TYR A 407 -9.89 3.60 -16.28
C TYR A 407 -8.72 2.68 -15.97
N GLU A 408 -7.73 2.70 -16.84
CA GLU A 408 -6.49 1.96 -16.63
C GLU A 408 -5.59 2.72 -15.64
N TYR A 409 -5.16 2.03 -14.60
CA TYR A 409 -4.17 2.50 -13.65
C TYR A 409 -2.97 1.56 -13.70
N GLU A 410 -1.79 2.12 -13.91
CA GLU A 410 -0.53 1.40 -13.90
C GLU A 410 0.40 2.05 -12.88
N SER A 411 0.85 1.25 -11.91
CA SER A 411 1.94 1.64 -11.04
C SER A 411 3.23 1.01 -11.54
N VAL A 412 4.21 1.86 -11.80
CA VAL A 412 5.54 1.48 -12.30
C VAL A 412 6.55 1.26 -11.17
N SER A 413 6.21 1.64 -9.93
CA SER A 413 7.05 1.52 -8.75
C SER A 413 6.25 1.05 -7.54
N THR A 414 6.93 0.53 -6.52
CA THR A 414 6.28 0.17 -5.26
C THR A 414 5.88 1.43 -4.51
N GLU A 415 4.58 1.60 -4.29
CA GLU A 415 4.06 2.67 -3.43
C GLU A 415 3.89 2.15 -2.01
N PHE A 416 4.23 2.97 -1.03
CA PHE A 416 4.15 2.61 0.38
C PHE A 416 3.06 3.41 1.06
N LEU A 417 2.21 2.70 1.81
CA LEU A 417 1.19 3.29 2.67
C LEU A 417 1.48 2.94 4.12
N ASP A 418 1.57 3.95 4.96
CA ASP A 418 1.71 3.77 6.41
C ASP A 418 0.34 3.47 7.02
N ILE A 419 0.28 2.44 7.86
CA ILE A 419 -0.93 1.92 8.49
C ILE A 419 -0.70 1.85 9.99
N ASP A 420 -1.64 2.39 10.77
CA ASP A 420 -1.61 2.29 12.23
C ASP A 420 -1.77 0.84 12.69
N LYS A 421 -0.88 0.40 13.59
CA LYS A 421 -1.05 -0.87 14.31
C LYS A 421 -2.21 -0.73 15.30
N GLY A 422 -2.96 -1.80 15.52
CA GLY A 422 -3.94 -1.86 16.60
C GLY A 422 -3.26 -1.73 17.97
N ARG A 423 -3.53 -0.65 18.69
CA ARG A 423 -2.93 -0.35 20.01
C ARG A 423 -3.88 -0.57 21.18
N ASP A 424 -5.17 -0.67 20.89
CA ASP A 424 -6.19 -0.88 21.90
C ASP A 424 -6.04 -2.29 22.47
N PHE A 425 -5.85 -2.36 23.78
CA PHE A 425 -5.85 -3.60 24.52
C PHE A 425 -7.10 -3.61 25.40
N ASP A 426 -7.81 -4.73 25.40
CA ASP A 426 -8.84 -5.01 26.38
C ASP A 426 -8.31 -6.09 27.33
N ILE A 427 -8.38 -5.84 28.63
CA ILE A 427 -7.89 -6.78 29.64
C ILE A 427 -9.11 -7.52 30.18
N ASP A 428 -9.32 -8.74 29.69
CA ASP A 428 -10.28 -9.67 30.31
C ASP A 428 -9.57 -10.51 31.37
N SER A 429 -9.90 -10.27 32.64
CA SER A 429 -9.37 -11.02 33.79
C SER A 429 -10.39 -12.07 34.26
N GLY A 430 -10.04 -13.35 34.16
CA GLY A 430 -10.90 -14.46 34.62
C GLY A 430 -11.53 -15.30 33.50
N TYR A 431 -11.01 -15.19 32.26
CA TYR A 431 -11.43 -16.05 31.15
C TYR A 431 -11.13 -17.53 31.45
N SER A 432 -12.13 -18.23 31.97
CA SER A 432 -12.05 -19.66 32.28
C SER A 432 -12.35 -20.47 31.02
N ILE A 433 -11.32 -21.05 30.42
CA ILE A 433 -11.50 -22.07 29.37
C ILE A 433 -11.80 -23.38 30.08
N GLY A 434 -13.08 -23.73 30.21
CA GLY A 434 -13.49 -25.03 30.73
C GLY A 434 -13.08 -26.16 29.79
N ALA A 435 -12.33 -27.16 30.30
CA ALA A 435 -12.06 -28.39 29.56
C ALA A 435 -13.30 -29.30 29.58
N GLU A 436 -14.25 -29.06 28.67
CA GLU A 436 -15.49 -29.82 28.49
C GLU A 436 -15.25 -31.18 27.80
N ILE A 437 -14.44 -32.05 28.42
CA ILE A 437 -14.05 -33.35 27.84
C ILE A 437 -14.56 -34.49 28.73
N GLY A 438 -15.40 -35.36 28.14
CA GLY A 438 -15.81 -36.64 28.72
C GLY A 438 -17.33 -36.81 28.85
N ASN A 439 -17.71 -37.87 29.58
CA ASN A 439 -19.10 -38.13 29.95
C ASN A 439 -19.56 -37.11 31.01
N TYR A 440 -20.86 -36.82 31.02
CA TYR A 440 -21.46 -35.85 31.94
C TYR A 440 -22.70 -36.44 32.62
N VAL A 441 -23.04 -35.85 33.75
CA VAL A 441 -24.32 -36.08 34.45
C VAL A 441 -25.10 -34.78 34.40
N VAL A 442 -26.42 -34.86 34.23
CA VAL A 442 -27.28 -33.68 34.28
C VAL A 442 -27.70 -33.45 35.73
N ILE A 443 -27.43 -32.25 36.24
CA ILE A 443 -27.91 -31.79 37.53
C ILE A 443 -29.21 -31.02 37.29
N ASP A 444 -30.31 -31.60 37.72
CA ASP A 444 -31.60 -30.94 37.81
C ASP A 444 -31.66 -30.14 39.13
N ASN A 445 -32.01 -28.86 39.04
CA ASN A 445 -32.20 -27.99 40.21
C ASN A 445 -30.94 -27.81 41.11
N MET A 446 -29.91 -27.17 40.56
CA MET A 446 -28.69 -26.83 41.31
C MET A 446 -28.95 -25.72 42.34
N ASN A 447 -28.66 -25.99 43.62
CA ASN A 447 -28.89 -25.06 44.73
C ASN A 447 -27.81 -23.94 44.79
N LYS A 448 -26.55 -24.27 44.52
CA LYS A 448 -25.41 -23.33 44.50
C LYS A 448 -24.35 -23.79 43.50
N PHE A 449 -23.54 -22.87 43.01
CA PHE A 449 -22.38 -23.19 42.17
C PHE A 449 -21.22 -23.73 43.03
N PHE A 450 -20.48 -24.66 42.44
CA PHE A 450 -19.22 -25.17 42.99
C PHE A 450 -18.05 -24.39 42.38
N ASP A 451 -16.97 -24.19 43.13
CA ASP A 451 -15.72 -23.72 42.56
C ASP A 451 -15.05 -24.87 41.80
N VAL A 452 -15.04 -24.78 40.47
CA VAL A 452 -14.46 -25.81 39.60
C VAL A 452 -12.92 -25.68 39.54
N GLY A 453 -12.37 -24.51 39.86
CA GLY A 453 -10.92 -24.28 39.80
C GLY A 453 -10.15 -24.99 40.91
N THR A 454 -10.77 -25.13 42.09
CA THR A 454 -10.16 -25.77 43.27
C THR A 454 -10.19 -27.30 43.21
N HIS A 455 -11.03 -27.89 42.36
CA HIS A 455 -11.19 -29.34 42.20
C HIS A 455 -11.46 -30.07 43.54
N GLU A 456 -12.35 -29.50 44.37
CA GLU A 456 -12.75 -30.06 45.66
C GLU A 456 -13.40 -31.45 45.55
N ILE A 457 -13.25 -32.25 46.61
CA ILE A 457 -13.89 -33.57 46.71
C ILE A 457 -15.36 -33.35 47.04
N LEU A 458 -16.23 -33.86 46.18
CA LEU A 458 -17.68 -33.86 46.34
C LEU A 458 -18.14 -35.23 46.80
N HIS A 459 -19.09 -35.25 47.72
CA HIS A 459 -19.72 -36.47 48.17
C HIS A 459 -20.99 -36.71 47.36
N LEU A 460 -21.13 -37.93 46.85
CA LEU A 460 -22.33 -38.38 46.15
C LEU A 460 -23.25 -39.05 47.16
N HIS A 461 -24.51 -38.64 47.21
CA HIS A 461 -25.53 -39.22 48.08
C HIS A 461 -26.67 -39.81 47.25
N ASN A 462 -27.18 -40.99 47.63
CA ASN A 462 -28.40 -41.55 47.04
C ASN A 462 -29.61 -41.35 47.95
N VAL A 463 -30.04 -40.10 48.04
CA VAL A 463 -31.26 -39.67 48.73
C VAL A 463 -31.69 -38.31 48.18
N LYS A 464 -32.95 -37.91 48.37
CA LYS A 464 -33.39 -36.54 48.08
C LYS A 464 -32.57 -35.53 48.89
N ALA A 465 -32.15 -34.43 48.27
CA ALA A 465 -31.28 -33.43 48.90
C ALA A 465 -31.78 -32.91 50.26
N ALA A 466 -33.10 -32.74 50.43
CA ALA A 466 -33.72 -32.29 51.69
C ALA A 466 -33.57 -33.29 52.86
N ASN A 467 -33.24 -34.55 52.57
CA ASN A 467 -33.13 -35.62 53.56
C ASN A 467 -31.68 -35.97 53.92
N ILE A 468 -30.69 -35.22 53.38
CA ILE A 468 -29.29 -35.38 53.78
C ILE A 468 -29.11 -34.68 55.14
N ASN A 469 -28.85 -35.45 56.19
CA ASN A 469 -28.55 -34.89 57.50
C ASN A 469 -27.08 -34.46 57.55
N VAL A 470 -26.85 -33.14 57.69
CA VAL A 470 -25.50 -32.54 57.79
C VAL A 470 -25.05 -32.29 59.23
N GLU A 471 -25.89 -32.60 60.22
CA GLU A 471 -25.63 -32.39 61.65
C GLU A 471 -25.06 -33.65 62.33
N SER A 472 -25.44 -34.84 61.86
CA SER A 472 -24.97 -36.13 62.38
C SER A 472 -24.04 -36.84 61.38
N ASN A 473 -22.77 -37.01 61.75
CA ASN A 473 -21.79 -37.68 60.89
C ASN A 473 -22.20 -39.12 60.51
N THR A 474 -22.83 -39.84 61.43
CA THR A 474 -23.30 -41.22 61.18
C THR A 474 -24.42 -41.26 60.14
N GLU A 475 -25.39 -40.34 60.24
CA GLU A 475 -26.51 -40.29 59.28
C GLU A 475 -26.09 -39.72 57.92
N TYR A 476 -25.14 -38.78 57.91
CA TYR A 476 -24.52 -38.26 56.70
C TYR A 476 -23.84 -39.38 55.90
N LEU A 477 -22.96 -40.15 56.55
CA LEU A 477 -22.24 -41.27 55.96
C LEU A 477 -23.18 -42.39 55.50
N ALA A 478 -24.29 -42.62 56.21
CA ALA A 478 -25.26 -43.63 55.81
C ALA A 478 -25.85 -43.35 54.42
N THR A 479 -26.02 -42.10 54.02
CA THR A 479 -26.58 -41.77 52.68
C THR A 479 -25.52 -41.56 51.60
N GLN A 480 -24.25 -41.52 51.96
CA GLN A 480 -23.13 -41.32 51.05
C GLN A 480 -22.85 -42.62 50.27
N THR A 481 -22.80 -42.50 48.94
CA THR A 481 -22.58 -43.62 48.01
C THR A 481 -21.26 -43.53 47.24
N GLY A 482 -20.53 -42.43 47.41
CA GLY A 482 -19.20 -42.27 46.80
C GLY A 482 -18.65 -40.86 46.93
N THR A 483 -17.51 -40.65 46.30
CA THR A 483 -16.86 -39.36 46.12
C THR A 483 -16.56 -39.12 44.64
N ALA A 484 -16.53 -37.85 44.23
CA ALA A 484 -16.16 -37.44 42.89
C ALA A 484 -15.57 -36.01 42.90
N ARG A 485 -14.91 -35.60 41.83
CA ARG A 485 -14.52 -34.21 41.59
C ARG A 485 -15.18 -33.68 40.33
N ILE A 486 -15.43 -32.37 40.26
CA ILE A 486 -15.97 -31.70 39.06
C ILE A 486 -14.82 -31.09 38.27
N ARG A 487 -14.79 -31.36 36.96
CA ARG A 487 -13.88 -30.74 35.98
C ARG A 487 -14.49 -29.55 35.27
N GLY A 488 -15.82 -29.53 35.14
CA GLY A 488 -16.54 -28.52 34.38
C GLY A 488 -18.04 -28.54 34.67
N LEU A 489 -18.65 -27.36 34.61
CA LEU A 489 -20.09 -27.16 34.66
C LEU A 489 -20.50 -26.35 33.44
N LYS A 490 -21.43 -26.89 32.64
CA LYS A 490 -21.98 -26.21 31.46
C LYS A 490 -23.49 -26.07 31.62
N TRP A 491 -24.02 -24.87 31.36
CA TRP A 491 -25.45 -24.67 31.28
C TRP A 491 -26.03 -25.48 30.10
N ASP A 492 -27.12 -26.22 30.33
CA ASP A 492 -27.73 -27.10 29.32
C ASP A 492 -29.06 -26.57 28.81
N SER A 493 -30.03 -26.46 29.71
CA SER A 493 -31.40 -26.04 29.40
C SER A 493 -32.06 -25.48 30.65
N SER A 494 -33.16 -24.76 30.46
CA SER A 494 -34.09 -24.46 31.57
C SER A 494 -35.18 -25.52 31.58
N THR A 495 -35.51 -26.04 32.76
CA THR A 495 -36.67 -26.91 32.95
C THR A 495 -37.58 -26.35 34.05
N GLY A 496 -38.90 -26.43 33.82
CA GLY A 496 -39.93 -25.83 34.68
C GLY A 496 -41.09 -25.25 33.85
N ILE A 497 -42.31 -25.23 34.42
CA ILE A 497 -43.52 -24.76 33.73
C ILE A 497 -43.90 -23.33 34.19
N ASN A 498 -43.36 -22.85 35.33
CA ASN A 498 -43.70 -21.56 35.95
C ASN A 498 -42.47 -20.84 36.56
N ALA A 499 -42.57 -19.51 36.70
CA ALA A 499 -41.52 -18.60 37.16
C ALA A 499 -40.91 -18.91 38.55
N GLU A 500 -41.61 -19.64 39.43
CA GLU A 500 -41.12 -20.04 40.75
C GLU A 500 -40.44 -21.43 40.78
N THR A 501 -40.46 -22.16 39.66
CA THR A 501 -39.87 -23.51 39.52
C THR A 501 -38.87 -23.60 38.38
N ASN A 502 -38.51 -22.46 37.79
CA ASN A 502 -37.53 -22.40 36.72
C ASN A 502 -36.15 -22.69 37.30
N HIS A 503 -35.65 -23.89 37.05
CA HIS A 503 -34.29 -24.25 37.41
C HIS A 503 -33.45 -24.39 36.15
N SER A 504 -32.23 -23.86 36.21
CA SER A 504 -31.23 -24.09 35.19
C SER A 504 -30.65 -25.49 35.40
N ASN A 505 -30.75 -26.32 34.36
CA ASN A 505 -30.09 -27.62 34.32
C ASN A 505 -28.65 -27.43 33.87
N TYR A 506 -27.74 -28.14 34.53
CA TYR A 506 -26.31 -28.07 34.23
C TYR A 506 -25.77 -29.45 33.90
N ARG A 507 -24.92 -29.55 32.86
CA ARG A 507 -24.07 -30.71 32.62
C ARG A 507 -22.84 -30.61 33.50
N ALA A 508 -22.71 -31.54 34.43
CA ALA A 508 -21.54 -31.69 35.28
C ALA A 508 -20.61 -32.78 34.73
N TYR A 509 -19.38 -32.40 34.44
CA TYR A 509 -18.33 -33.32 34.00
C TYR A 509 -17.56 -33.80 35.23
N LEU A 510 -17.85 -35.03 35.68
CA LEU A 510 -17.23 -35.64 36.85
C LEU A 510 -15.96 -36.42 36.47
N TYR A 511 -14.98 -36.42 37.36
CA TYR A 511 -13.78 -37.26 37.27
C TYR A 511 -13.34 -37.71 38.67
N ASP A 512 -12.42 -38.68 38.74
CA ASP A 512 -11.96 -39.25 40.03
C ASP A 512 -13.14 -39.78 40.86
N ILE A 513 -14.00 -40.58 40.22
CA ILE A 513 -15.21 -41.14 40.83
C ILE A 513 -14.85 -42.41 41.58
N ASP A 514 -15.04 -42.41 42.90
CA ASP A 514 -14.85 -43.58 43.75
C ASP A 514 -16.16 -43.94 44.46
N THR A 515 -16.72 -45.10 44.12
CA THR A 515 -17.92 -45.67 44.75
C THR A 515 -17.60 -46.78 45.74
N SER A 516 -16.32 -46.99 46.09
CA SER A 516 -15.89 -48.05 47.00
C SER A 516 -16.31 -47.82 48.45
N ASN A 517 -16.64 -46.58 48.83
CA ASN A 517 -17.23 -46.19 50.12
C ASN A 517 -18.72 -46.55 50.25
N SER A 518 -19.15 -47.64 49.61
CA SER A 518 -20.53 -48.13 49.69
C SER A 518 -20.86 -48.57 51.11
N VAL A 519 -22.10 -48.33 51.54
CA VAL A 519 -22.60 -48.84 52.83
C VAL A 519 -22.51 -50.36 52.86
N ALA A 520 -21.71 -50.90 53.78
CA ALA A 520 -21.54 -52.33 54.00
C ALA A 520 -22.05 -52.70 55.39
N GLY A 521 -22.65 -53.88 55.50
CA GLY A 521 -23.16 -54.39 56.77
C GLY A 521 -23.52 -55.87 56.68
N THR A 522 -23.84 -56.47 57.82
CA THR A 522 -24.36 -57.84 57.86
C THR A 522 -25.88 -57.85 57.68
N VAL A 523 -26.39 -58.90 57.03
CA VAL A 523 -27.84 -59.09 56.91
C VAL A 523 -28.41 -59.36 58.31
N GLY A 524 -29.46 -58.63 58.69
CA GLY A 524 -29.94 -58.58 60.07
C GLY A 524 -30.73 -59.82 60.53
N ALA A 525 -31.20 -60.67 59.62
CA ALA A 525 -31.80 -61.98 59.88
C ALA A 525 -32.09 -62.74 58.57
N ALA A 526 -32.18 -64.07 58.63
CA ALA A 526 -32.74 -64.88 57.54
C ALA A 526 -34.25 -64.61 57.38
N ILE A 527 -34.72 -64.47 56.13
CA ILE A 527 -36.13 -64.22 55.80
C ILE A 527 -36.58 -65.27 54.80
N ALA A 528 -37.79 -65.81 54.96
CA ALA A 528 -38.33 -66.82 54.04
C ALA A 528 -38.65 -66.26 52.64
N ASN A 529 -38.78 -64.93 52.52
CA ASN A 529 -38.98 -64.23 51.26
C ASN A 529 -37.62 -63.78 50.69
N THR A 530 -37.20 -64.45 49.62
CA THR A 530 -35.92 -64.25 48.93
C THR A 530 -35.84 -62.96 48.11
N THR A 531 -36.87 -62.12 48.13
CA THR A 531 -36.86 -60.77 47.50
C THR A 531 -36.66 -59.63 48.50
N HIS A 532 -36.58 -59.92 49.80
CA HIS A 532 -36.35 -58.90 50.83
C HIS A 532 -35.09 -59.20 51.63
N VAL A 533 -34.30 -58.16 51.88
CA VAL A 533 -33.09 -58.21 52.69
C VAL A 533 -33.28 -57.32 53.91
N LYS A 534 -33.17 -57.90 55.12
CA LYS A 534 -33.08 -57.10 56.35
C LYS A 534 -31.66 -56.55 56.48
N LEU A 535 -31.52 -55.25 56.57
CA LEU A 535 -30.23 -54.57 56.64
C LEU A 535 -29.86 -54.23 58.08
N ASN A 536 -28.57 -54.04 58.34
CA ASN A 536 -28.10 -53.59 59.65
C ASN A 536 -28.54 -52.14 59.89
N THR A 537 -29.29 -51.90 60.96
CA THR A 537 -29.89 -50.58 61.25
C THR A 537 -28.85 -49.54 61.65
N ALA A 538 -27.71 -49.97 62.19
CA ALA A 538 -26.64 -49.04 62.62
C ALA A 538 -25.88 -48.41 61.44
N ASP A 539 -25.86 -49.08 60.29
CA ASP A 539 -25.05 -48.69 59.13
C ASP A 539 -25.89 -48.07 58.00
N THR A 540 -27.23 -48.15 58.07
CA THR A 540 -28.13 -47.75 56.97
C THR A 540 -29.08 -46.62 57.37
N SER A 541 -29.54 -45.86 56.39
CA SER A 541 -30.33 -44.62 56.56
C SER A 541 -31.69 -44.82 57.26
N TYR A 542 -32.09 -43.90 58.13
CA TYR A 542 -33.45 -43.88 58.71
C TYR A 542 -34.52 -43.30 57.77
N VAL A 543 -34.14 -42.89 56.56
CA VAL A 543 -35.02 -42.24 55.60
C VAL A 543 -35.55 -43.27 54.59
N ASN A 544 -36.87 -43.42 54.50
CA ASN A 544 -37.51 -44.24 53.47
C ASN A 544 -37.11 -43.78 52.06
N THR A 545 -37.07 -44.71 51.11
CA THR A 545 -36.66 -44.48 49.71
C THR A 545 -35.18 -44.14 49.48
N THR A 546 -34.34 -44.18 50.53
CA THR A 546 -32.87 -44.11 50.38
C THR A 546 -32.38 -45.34 49.61
N TYR A 547 -31.36 -45.19 48.76
CA TYR A 547 -30.77 -46.27 47.95
C TYR A 547 -31.65 -46.87 46.84
N VAL A 548 -32.88 -46.39 46.64
CA VAL A 548 -33.73 -46.89 45.53
C VAL A 548 -33.00 -46.67 44.20
N GLY A 549 -32.97 -47.71 43.36
CA GLY A 549 -32.23 -47.72 42.10
C GLY A 549 -30.74 -48.02 42.22
N SER A 550 -30.16 -48.07 43.42
CA SER A 550 -28.80 -48.60 43.63
C SER A 550 -28.76 -50.11 43.52
N THR A 551 -27.56 -50.66 43.30
CA THR A 551 -27.31 -52.09 43.37
C THR A 551 -26.88 -52.50 44.78
N ILE A 552 -27.42 -53.60 45.28
CA ILE A 552 -26.99 -54.27 46.50
C ILE A 552 -26.29 -55.59 46.14
N THR A 553 -25.14 -55.83 46.75
CA THR A 553 -24.42 -57.11 46.66
C THR A 553 -24.65 -57.88 47.95
N VAL A 554 -25.36 -59.01 47.85
CA VAL A 554 -25.60 -59.91 48.98
C VAL A 554 -24.66 -61.10 48.84
N ASN A 555 -23.72 -61.24 49.78
CA ASN A 555 -22.82 -62.38 49.83
C ASN A 555 -23.40 -63.43 50.78
N THR A 556 -23.71 -64.61 50.26
CA THR A 556 -24.23 -65.74 51.04
C THR A 556 -23.17 -66.82 51.18
N VAL A 557 -22.87 -67.19 52.43
CA VAL A 557 -21.95 -68.28 52.78
C VAL A 557 -22.78 -69.48 53.22
N ASN A 558 -22.75 -70.57 52.46
CA ASN A 558 -23.42 -71.82 52.82
C ASN A 558 -22.37 -72.94 52.94
N GLY A 559 -21.93 -73.21 54.17
CA GLY A 559 -20.84 -74.16 54.42
C GLY A 559 -19.51 -73.64 53.87
N VAL A 560 -19.02 -74.26 52.79
CA VAL A 560 -17.75 -73.92 52.11
C VAL A 560 -17.98 -73.07 50.86
N ASP A 561 -19.23 -72.95 50.39
CA ASP A 561 -19.57 -72.22 49.17
C ASP A 561 -19.89 -70.75 49.47
N ASN A 562 -19.24 -69.85 48.73
CA ASN A 562 -19.52 -68.42 48.73
C ASN A 562 -20.20 -68.04 47.42
N THR A 563 -21.43 -67.54 47.52
CA THR A 563 -22.18 -67.00 46.37
C THR A 563 -22.41 -65.51 46.58
N SER A 564 -22.46 -64.75 45.49
CA SER A 564 -22.65 -63.30 45.52
C SER A 564 -23.77 -62.94 44.56
N ASP A 565 -24.84 -62.38 45.10
CA ASP A 565 -25.98 -61.89 44.35
C ASP A 565 -25.93 -60.37 44.24
N LEU A 566 -25.73 -59.87 43.01
CA LEU A 566 -25.93 -58.47 42.70
C LEU A 566 -27.39 -58.26 42.28
N ARG A 567 -28.11 -57.36 42.96
CA ARG A 567 -29.51 -57.00 42.65
C ARG A 567 -29.74 -55.51 42.69
N SER A 568 -30.79 -55.03 42.05
CA SER A 568 -31.23 -53.63 42.17
C SER A 568 -32.24 -53.50 43.30
N ILE A 569 -32.15 -52.42 44.08
CA ILE A 569 -33.09 -52.11 45.16
C ILE A 569 -34.30 -51.38 44.54
N ASP A 570 -35.47 -52.02 44.61
CA ASP A 570 -36.73 -51.45 44.14
C ASP A 570 -37.38 -50.58 45.21
N GLU A 571 -37.23 -50.98 46.48
CA GLU A 571 -37.83 -50.27 47.61
C GLU A 571 -36.91 -50.35 48.84
N TYR A 572 -36.83 -49.26 49.58
CA TYR A 572 -36.15 -49.19 50.87
C TYR A 572 -37.07 -48.63 51.95
N ILE A 573 -37.25 -49.40 53.02
CA ILE A 573 -38.11 -49.04 54.15
C ILE A 573 -37.28 -49.08 55.44
N SER A 574 -37.28 -47.97 56.17
CA SER A 574 -36.86 -47.86 57.57
C SER A 574 -38.09 -47.64 58.45
N ASN A 575 -38.29 -48.50 59.45
CA ASN A 575 -39.33 -48.32 60.46
C ASN A 575 -38.87 -48.84 61.83
N SER A 576 -39.75 -48.78 62.85
CA SER A 576 -39.45 -49.17 64.22
C SER A 576 -39.08 -50.65 64.41
N THR A 577 -39.28 -51.50 63.41
CA THR A 577 -38.97 -52.95 63.45
C THR A 577 -37.67 -53.33 62.72
N GLY A 578 -36.98 -52.37 62.08
CA GLY A 578 -35.74 -52.58 61.32
C GLY A 578 -35.68 -51.81 60.00
N HIS A 579 -34.63 -52.08 59.21
CA HIS A 579 -34.45 -51.55 57.85
C HIS A 579 -34.52 -52.70 56.84
N TRP A 580 -35.22 -52.52 55.73
CA TRP A 580 -35.35 -53.53 54.66
C TRP A 580 -35.14 -52.92 53.29
N ALA A 581 -34.50 -53.70 52.42
CA ALA A 581 -34.47 -53.48 50.98
C ALA A 581 -35.24 -54.58 50.27
N SER A 582 -36.18 -54.20 49.41
CA SER A 582 -36.85 -55.09 48.47
C SER A 582 -36.06 -55.05 47.16
N VAL A 583 -35.69 -56.21 46.61
CA VAL A 583 -34.86 -56.32 45.41
C VAL A 583 -35.64 -56.81 44.20
N ASN A 584 -35.18 -56.42 43.01
CA ASN A 584 -35.88 -56.64 41.74
C ASN A 584 -36.06 -58.11 41.32
N THR A 585 -35.19 -59.01 41.77
CA THR A 585 -35.30 -60.44 41.48
C THR A 585 -34.89 -61.27 42.69
N VAL A 586 -35.43 -62.49 42.75
CA VAL A 586 -35.17 -63.47 43.81
C VAL A 586 -33.66 -63.68 44.02
N LEU A 587 -33.22 -63.58 45.27
CA LEU A 587 -31.88 -63.97 45.72
C LEU A 587 -31.74 -65.48 45.66
N SER A 588 -30.53 -65.94 45.35
CA SER A 588 -30.24 -67.37 45.15
C SER A 588 -30.40 -68.20 46.42
N GLN A 589 -30.28 -67.56 47.60
CA GLN A 589 -30.51 -68.16 48.93
C GLN A 589 -31.02 -67.14 49.93
#